data_AF-A0A522A9Y6-F1
#
_entry.id   AF-A0A522A9Y6-F1
#
_cell.length_a   1.000
_cell.length_b   1.000
_cell.length_c   1.000
_cell.angle_alpha   90.00
_cell.angle_beta   90.00
_cell.angle_gamma   90.00
#
_symmetry.space_group_name_H-M   'P 1'
#
loop_
_entity.id
_entity.type
_entity.pdbx_description
1 polymer ?
#
loop_
_entity_poly.entity_id
_entity_poly.type
_entity_poly.pdbx_seq_one_letter_code
_entity_poly.pdbx_strand_id
1 'polypeptide(L)'
;MARAMTQEFPDSGDGWQTYAEIAERSNRAVEADRAWARITAATPAGSPRWRDAMLHRLALSAADTDLCPLVNKLATYRHLLNAGQAKVLVQKESVCGS
;
A
#
# COMPACT_ATOMS: atom_id res chain seq x y z
N MET A 1 21.69 -0.30 -5.83
CA MET A 1 21.87 -0.48 -4.36
C MET A 1 20.60 -1.02 -3.69
N ALA A 2 19.41 -0.44 -3.87
CA ALA A 2 18.18 -0.93 -3.21
C ALA A 2 17.71 -2.37 -3.59
N ARG A 3 18.06 -2.88 -4.78
CA ARG A 3 17.73 -4.26 -5.21
C ARG A 3 18.53 -5.35 -4.49
N ALA A 4 19.74 -5.04 -4.00
CA ALA A 4 20.57 -6.00 -3.28
C ALA A 4 20.05 -6.21 -1.85
N MET A 5 19.61 -5.13 -1.21
CA MET A 5 19.10 -5.17 0.18
C MET A 5 17.82 -6.00 0.33
N THR A 6 16.97 -6.07 -0.69
CA THR A 6 15.75 -6.91 -0.67
C THR A 6 16.02 -8.40 -0.90
N GLN A 7 17.21 -8.76 -1.39
CA GLN A 7 17.65 -10.15 -1.54
C GLN A 7 18.33 -10.68 -0.29
N GLU A 8 19.05 -9.83 0.46
CA GLU A 8 19.79 -10.24 1.66
C GLU A 8 18.95 -10.28 2.95
N PHE A 9 17.87 -9.49 3.04
CA PHE A 9 17.02 -9.42 4.24
C PHE A 9 15.53 -9.39 3.90
N PRO A 10 14.91 -10.55 3.59
CA PRO A 10 13.51 -10.63 3.17
C PRO A 10 12.50 -10.14 4.22
N ASP A 11 12.87 -10.21 5.51
CA ASP A 11 12.03 -9.82 6.67
C ASP A 11 12.32 -8.41 7.22
N SER A 12 13.26 -7.67 6.63
CA SER A 12 13.47 -6.27 7.02
C SER A 12 12.44 -5.40 6.32
N GLY A 13 11.27 -5.23 6.94
CA GLY A 13 10.20 -4.36 6.41
C GLY A 13 10.70 -2.98 5.97
N ASP A 14 11.79 -2.50 6.56
CA ASP A 14 12.39 -1.18 6.29
C ASP A 14 13.15 -1.14 4.94
N GLY A 15 13.72 -2.25 4.49
CA GLY A 15 14.34 -2.37 3.17
C GLY A 15 13.30 -2.32 2.05
N TRP A 16 12.16 -2.97 2.24
CA TRP A 16 11.03 -2.89 1.32
C TRP A 16 10.43 -1.49 1.27
N GLN A 17 10.32 -0.83 2.41
CA GLN A 17 9.77 0.53 2.48
C GLN A 17 10.65 1.50 1.70
N THR A 18 11.97 1.47 1.94
CA THR A 18 12.92 2.31 1.20
C THR A 18 12.85 2.04 -0.30
N TYR A 19 12.76 0.77 -0.70
CA TYR A 19 12.62 0.41 -2.11
C TYR A 19 11.31 0.92 -2.72
N ALA A 20 10.19 0.82 -1.99
CA ALA A 20 8.88 1.31 -2.41
C ALA A 20 8.91 2.82 -2.65
N GLU A 21 9.37 3.60 -1.67
CA GLU A 21 9.48 5.06 -1.74
C GLU A 21 10.41 5.54 -2.87
N ILE A 22 11.51 4.82 -3.14
CA ILE A 22 12.38 5.11 -4.28
C ILE A 22 11.66 4.80 -5.60
N ALA A 23 10.92 3.69 -5.68
CA ALA A 23 10.15 3.33 -6.86
C ALA A 23 9.06 4.36 -7.17
N GLU A 24 8.32 4.83 -6.16
CA GLU A 24 7.33 5.91 -6.30
C GLU A 24 7.95 7.18 -6.88
N ARG A 25 9.04 7.68 -6.26
CA ARG A 25 9.74 8.89 -6.71
C ARG A 25 10.35 8.76 -8.10
N SER A 26 10.60 7.53 -8.56
CA SER A 26 11.14 7.24 -9.89
C SER A 26 10.05 6.99 -10.93
N ASN A 27 8.78 7.24 -10.62
CA ASN A 27 7.63 6.96 -11.49
C ASN A 27 7.50 5.47 -11.89
N ARG A 28 7.95 4.55 -11.03
CA ARG A 28 7.89 3.09 -11.21
C ARG A 28 6.73 2.51 -10.39
N ALA A 29 5.51 2.85 -10.80
CA ALA A 29 4.29 2.57 -10.02
C ALA A 29 4.05 1.07 -9.77
N VAL A 30 4.34 0.21 -10.76
CA VAL A 30 4.16 -1.25 -10.63
C VAL A 30 5.15 -1.83 -9.62
N GLU A 31 6.41 -1.42 -9.65
CA GLU A 31 7.42 -1.85 -8.68
C GLU A 31 7.10 -1.34 -7.27
N ALA A 32 6.62 -0.10 -7.16
CA ALA A 32 6.20 0.48 -5.90
C ALA A 32 5.00 -0.29 -5.30
N ASP A 33 3.94 -0.57 -6.08
CA ASP A 33 2.79 -1.36 -5.59
C ASP A 33 3.23 -2.76 -5.15
N ARG A 34 4.11 -3.42 -5.90
CA ARG A 34 4.65 -4.74 -5.51
C ARG A 34 5.45 -4.67 -4.21
N ALA A 35 6.21 -3.61 -3.98
CA ALA A 35 6.96 -3.42 -2.76
C ALA A 35 6.03 -3.20 -1.55
N TRP A 36 5.04 -2.33 -1.70
CA TRP A 36 4.01 -2.14 -0.68
C TRP A 36 3.18 -3.38 -0.44
N ALA A 37 2.88 -4.18 -1.47
CA ALA A 37 2.19 -5.46 -1.33
C ALA A 37 2.97 -6.41 -0.42
N ARG A 38 4.31 -6.49 -0.57
CA ARG A 38 5.17 -7.28 0.33
C ARG A 38 5.10 -6.77 1.78
N ILE A 39 5.14 -5.45 1.99
CA ILE A 39 5.00 -4.86 3.32
C ILE A 39 3.64 -5.21 3.93
N THR A 40 2.55 -5.08 3.16
CA THR A 40 1.20 -5.43 3.65
C THR A 40 1.06 -6.92 3.97
N ALA A 41 1.77 -7.80 3.28
CA ALA A 41 1.73 -9.25 3.53
C ALA A 41 2.54 -9.64 4.78
N ALA A 42 3.65 -8.96 5.04
CA ALA A 42 4.51 -9.20 6.20
C ALA A 42 4.02 -8.50 7.48
N THR A 43 3.03 -7.62 7.40
CA THR A 43 2.57 -6.80 8.52
C THR A 43 1.19 -7.26 9.02
N PRO A 44 0.94 -7.34 10.35
CA PRO A 44 -0.38 -7.63 10.89
C PRO A 44 -1.46 -6.69 10.35
N ALA A 45 -2.57 -7.25 9.87
CA ALA A 45 -3.67 -6.50 9.29
C ALA A 45 -4.27 -5.51 10.30
N GLY A 46 -4.62 -4.30 9.84
CA GLY A 46 -5.16 -3.22 10.67
C GLY A 46 -4.12 -2.41 11.47
N SER A 47 -2.89 -2.91 11.62
CA SER A 47 -1.81 -2.14 12.26
C SER A 47 -1.50 -0.83 11.52
N PRO A 48 -0.89 0.17 12.18
CA PRO A 48 -0.54 1.43 11.53
C PRO A 48 0.28 1.26 10.25
N ARG A 49 1.32 0.40 10.29
CA ARG A 49 2.18 0.11 9.14
C ARG A 49 1.43 -0.59 8.00
N TRP A 50 0.50 -1.49 8.33
CA TRP A 50 -0.34 -2.15 7.32
C TRP A 50 -1.28 -1.15 6.63
N ARG A 51 -1.91 -0.27 7.40
CA ARG A 51 -2.82 0.75 6.88
C ARG A 51 -2.11 1.74 5.98
N ASP A 52 -0.93 2.18 6.38
CA ASP A 52 -0.09 3.09 5.60
C ASP A 52 0.29 2.48 4.25
N ALA A 53 0.82 1.25 4.26
CA ALA A 53 1.15 0.53 3.03
C ALA A 53 -0.08 0.30 2.12
N MET A 54 -1.26 0.01 2.68
CA MET A 54 -2.50 -0.10 1.89
C MET A 54 -2.88 1.21 1.20
N LEU A 55 -2.70 2.36 1.87
CA LEU A 55 -3.00 3.67 1.28
C LEU A 55 -2.03 4.02 0.15
N HIS A 56 -0.74 3.71 0.30
CA HIS A 56 0.23 3.86 -0.78
C HIS A 56 -0.18 3.05 -2.02
N ARG A 57 -0.62 1.79 -1.84
CA ARG A 57 -1.13 0.96 -2.95
C ARG A 57 -2.36 1.58 -3.62
N LEU A 58 -3.30 2.10 -2.84
CA LEU A 58 -4.46 2.82 -3.38
C LEU A 58 -4.08 4.10 -4.12
N ALA A 59 -3.00 4.78 -3.74
CA ALA A 59 -2.50 5.97 -4.42
C ALA A 59 -1.78 5.63 -5.74
N LEU A 60 -1.08 4.49 -5.80
CA LEU A 60 -0.31 4.03 -6.97
C LEU A 60 -1.13 3.37 -8.07
N SER A 61 -2.39 3.10 -7.77
CA SER A 61 -3.34 2.53 -8.70
C SER A 61 -3.40 3.26 -10.04
N ALA A 62 -3.11 2.53 -11.13
CA ALA A 62 -3.42 2.99 -12.47
C ALA A 62 -4.94 2.95 -12.69
N ALA A 63 -5.43 3.71 -13.67
CA ALA A 63 -6.86 3.79 -13.99
C ALA A 63 -7.51 2.42 -14.28
N ASP A 64 -6.73 1.45 -14.76
CA ASP A 64 -7.19 0.12 -15.15
C ASP A 64 -6.95 -0.98 -14.10
N THR A 65 -6.39 -0.64 -12.94
CA THR A 65 -6.18 -1.61 -11.85
C THR A 65 -7.46 -1.75 -11.03
N ASP A 66 -7.96 -2.97 -10.85
CA ASP A 66 -9.04 -3.22 -9.89
C ASP A 66 -8.56 -3.01 -8.45
N LEU A 67 -9.01 -1.93 -7.84
CA LEU A 67 -8.67 -1.53 -6.47
C LEU A 67 -9.70 -1.96 -5.45
N CYS A 68 -10.87 -2.42 -5.89
CA CYS A 68 -11.98 -2.69 -5.02
C CYS A 68 -11.68 -3.77 -3.98
N PRO A 69 -10.88 -4.81 -4.27
CA PRO A 69 -10.39 -5.72 -3.23
C PRO A 69 -9.57 -5.03 -2.14
N LEU A 70 -8.72 -4.06 -2.51
CA LEU A 70 -7.90 -3.32 -1.54
C LEU A 70 -8.74 -2.35 -0.71
N VAL A 71 -9.68 -1.66 -1.36
CA VAL A 71 -10.64 -0.76 -0.72
C VAL A 71 -11.48 -1.53 0.31
N ASN A 72 -12.08 -2.65 -0.10
CA ASN A 72 -12.92 -3.48 0.79
C ASN A 72 -12.12 -4.01 1.99
N LYS A 73 -10.87 -4.45 1.75
CA LYS A 73 -10.00 -4.94 2.82
C LYS A 73 -9.63 -3.83 3.81
N LEU A 74 -9.35 -2.62 3.34
CA LEU A 74 -9.08 -1.46 4.20
C LEU A 74 -10.34 -1.01 4.95
N ALA A 75 -11.51 -1.09 4.31
CA ALA A 75 -12.80 -0.73 4.90
C ALA A 75 -13.17 -1.59 6.11
N THR A 76 -12.75 -2.86 6.17
CA THR A 76 -12.90 -3.71 7.38
C THR A 76 -12.27 -3.06 8.63
N TYR A 77 -11.21 -2.25 8.44
CA TYR A 77 -10.48 -1.56 9.50
C TYR A 77 -10.80 -0.06 9.58
N ARG A 78 -11.94 0.38 9.01
CA ARG A 78 -12.34 1.80 8.97
C ARG A 78 -12.30 2.47 10.35
N HIS A 79 -12.70 1.76 11.40
CA HIS A 79 -12.71 2.25 12.79
C HIS A 79 -11.31 2.56 13.35
N LEU A 80 -10.24 2.05 12.73
CA LEU A 80 -8.86 2.35 13.12
C LEU A 80 -8.30 3.56 12.37
N LEU A 81 -8.90 3.97 11.26
CA LEU A 81 -8.40 5.04 10.38
C LEU A 81 -8.49 6.41 11.05
N ASN A 82 -7.46 7.23 10.86
CA ASN A 82 -7.57 8.66 11.18
C ASN A 82 -8.41 9.39 10.11
N ALA A 83 -8.78 10.64 10.37
CA ALA A 83 -9.64 11.42 9.48
C ALA A 83 -9.09 11.56 8.04
N GLY A 84 -7.78 11.71 7.88
CA GLY A 84 -7.14 11.78 6.57
C GLY A 84 -7.22 10.46 5.81
N GLN A 85 -6.92 9.35 6.48
CA GLN A 85 -6.99 8.00 5.92
C GLN A 85 -8.44 7.62 5.54
N ALA A 86 -9.39 7.97 6.39
CA ALA A 86 -10.82 7.74 6.13
C ALA A 86 -11.29 8.50 4.89
N LYS A 87 -10.83 9.74 4.69
CA LYS A 87 -11.15 10.53 3.50
C LYS A 87 -10.66 9.87 2.21
N VAL A 88 -9.42 9.33 2.21
CA VAL A 88 -8.87 8.61 1.06
C VAL A 88 -9.68 7.35 0.77
N LEU A 89 -10.04 6.59 1.80
CA LEU A 89 -10.88 5.40 1.64
C LEU A 89 -12.22 5.76 0.98
N VAL A 90 -12.94 6.77 1.49
CA VAL A 90 -14.24 7.19 0.94
C VAL A 90 -14.12 7.64 -0.52
N GLN A 91 -13.06 8.37 -0.86
CA GLN A 91 -12.82 8.77 -2.25
C GLN A 91 -12.65 7.55 -3.15
N LYS A 92 -11.91 6.53 -2.71
CA LYS A 92 -11.67 5.31 -3.50
C LYS A 92 -12.90 4.39 -3.53
N GLU A 93 -13.71 4.36 -2.47
CA GLU A 93 -15.00 3.64 -2.44
C GLU A 93 -15.98 4.15 -3.51
N SER A 94 -16.01 5.46 -3.77
CA SER A 94 -16.87 6.01 -4.83
C SER A 94 -16.53 5.53 -6.25
N VAL A 95 -15.31 5.05 -6.46
CA VAL A 95 -14.86 4.47 -7.74
C VAL A 95 -15.24 2.99 -7.86
N CYS A 96 -15.55 2.35 -6.73
CA CYS A 96 -15.88 0.95 -6.62
C CYS A 96 -17.39 0.65 -6.54
N GLY A 97 -18.27 1.66 -6.67
CA GLY A 97 -19.72 1.48 -6.60
C GLY A 97 -20.25 0.67 -7.80
N SER A 98 -21.14 -0.31 -7.64
CA SER A 98 -22.03 -0.68 -6.52
C SER A 98 -22.13 -2.20 -6.39
#